data_AF-Q4Q5D8-F1
#
_entry.id   AF-Q4Q5D8-F1
#
_cell.length_a   1.000
_cell.length_b   1.000
_cell.length_c   1.000
_cell.angle_alpha   90.00
_cell.angle_beta   90.00
_cell.angle_gamma   90.00
#
_symmetry.space_group_name_H-M   'P 1'
#
loop_
_entity.id
_entity.type
_entity.pdbx_description
1 polymer ?
#
loop_
_entity_poly.entity_id
_entity_poly.type
_entity_poly.pdbx_seq_one_letter_code
_entity_poly.pdbx_strand_id
1 'polypeptide(L)'
;MNDIYARRLAQTSMFHQLMRSHGTLWAATQVTKEKLNLAFVKEEMMRVNGRRAMPLLIGAAANENLNDTHFTHLTEHCAWTESARAFAVQRQTPLTQHIASMGRMAETITQAKTASTSQLLFNEHLARIDGISEFEEEPFVDDEDDS
;
A
#
# COMPACT_ATOMS: atom_id res chain seq x y z
N MET A 1 -4.29 -12.07 18.42
CA MET A 1 -5.00 -13.08 17.58
C MET A 1 -5.39 -12.53 16.19
N ASN A 2 -5.25 -11.21 15.94
CA ASN A 2 -5.67 -10.57 14.70
C ASN A 2 -5.01 -11.13 13.42
N ASP A 3 -3.71 -11.46 13.46
CA ASP A 3 -3.03 -12.01 12.27
C ASP A 3 -3.65 -13.31 11.76
N ILE A 4 -4.23 -14.11 12.68
CA ILE A 4 -4.92 -15.35 12.34
C ILE A 4 -6.23 -15.03 11.59
N TYR A 5 -6.98 -14.06 12.07
CA TYR A 5 -8.22 -13.60 11.42
C TYR A 5 -7.93 -12.93 10.07
N ALA A 6 -6.95 -12.02 10.05
CA ALA A 6 -6.49 -11.33 8.85
C ALA A 6 -6.11 -12.33 7.75
N ARG A 7 -5.36 -13.39 8.08
CA ARG A 7 -4.99 -14.43 7.11
C ARG A 7 -6.19 -15.19 6.56
N ARG A 8 -7.18 -15.51 7.40
CA ARG A 8 -8.40 -16.20 6.95
C ARG A 8 -9.24 -15.31 6.03
N LEU A 9 -9.38 -14.04 6.38
CA LEU A 9 -10.07 -13.05 5.54
C LEU A 9 -9.33 -12.85 4.21
N ALA A 10 -7.98 -12.79 4.25
CA ALA A 10 -7.14 -12.69 3.06
C ALA A 10 -7.42 -13.83 2.08
N GLN A 11 -7.47 -15.08 2.56
CA GLN A 11 -7.73 -16.25 1.71
C GLN A 11 -9.05 -16.13 0.95
N THR A 12 -10.10 -15.64 1.61
CA THR A 12 -11.40 -15.40 0.99
C THR A 12 -11.32 -14.24 0.00
N SER A 13 -10.74 -13.10 0.39
CA SER A 13 -10.62 -11.91 -0.45
C SER A 13 -9.80 -12.18 -1.72
N MET A 14 -8.67 -12.87 -1.61
CA MET A 14 -7.78 -13.17 -2.75
C MET A 14 -8.49 -13.92 -3.87
N PHE A 15 -9.42 -14.83 -3.56
CA PHE A 15 -10.21 -15.51 -4.59
C PHE A 15 -11.16 -14.53 -5.31
N HIS A 16 -11.82 -13.64 -4.56
CA HIS A 16 -12.67 -12.59 -5.14
C HIS A 16 -11.86 -11.63 -6.02
N GLN A 17 -10.66 -11.25 -5.59
CA GLN A 17 -9.76 -10.41 -6.38
C GLN A 17 -9.23 -11.13 -7.63
N LEU A 18 -9.02 -12.45 -7.54
CA LEU A 18 -8.65 -13.28 -8.69
C LEU A 18 -9.77 -13.29 -9.73
N MET A 19 -11.04 -13.44 -9.32
CA MET A 19 -12.16 -13.48 -10.27
C MET A 19 -12.19 -12.27 -11.21
N ARG A 20 -11.89 -11.07 -10.70
CA ARG A 20 -11.87 -9.86 -11.54
C ARG A 20 -10.57 -9.65 -12.31
N SER A 21 -9.42 -10.07 -11.77
CA SER A 21 -8.11 -9.89 -12.43
C SER A 21 -7.77 -10.99 -13.43
N HIS A 22 -8.48 -12.13 -13.38
CA HIS A 22 -8.23 -13.28 -14.23
C HIS A 22 -8.27 -12.95 -15.72
N GLY A 23 -9.20 -12.07 -16.16
CA GLY A 23 -9.28 -11.64 -17.55
C GLY A 23 -7.99 -10.96 -18.03
N THR A 24 -7.44 -10.05 -17.21
CA THR A 24 -6.18 -9.37 -17.49
C THR A 24 -5.01 -10.34 -17.53
N LEU A 25 -4.91 -11.25 -16.55
CA LEU A 25 -3.83 -12.24 -16.48
C LEU A 25 -3.88 -13.21 -17.66
N TRP A 26 -5.08 -13.70 -17.99
CA TRP A 26 -5.27 -14.60 -19.12
C TRP A 26 -4.88 -13.94 -20.45
N ALA A 27 -5.33 -12.69 -20.67
CA ALA A 27 -4.96 -11.93 -21.85
C ALA A 27 -3.44 -11.73 -21.97
N ALA A 28 -2.78 -11.38 -20.87
CA ALA A 28 -1.32 -11.23 -20.83
C ALA A 28 -0.60 -12.52 -21.23
N THR A 29 -1.01 -13.67 -20.68
CA THR A 29 -0.39 -14.97 -21.02
C THR A 29 -0.55 -15.40 -22.48
N GLN A 30 -1.60 -14.94 -23.18
CA GLN A 30 -1.74 -15.20 -24.61
C GLN A 30 -0.68 -14.48 -25.44
N VAL A 31 -0.19 -13.33 -24.96
CA VAL A 31 0.85 -12.53 -25.61
C VAL A 31 2.24 -12.99 -25.17
N THR A 32 2.47 -13.10 -23.85
CA THR A 32 3.78 -13.48 -23.29
C THR A 32 4.11 -14.96 -23.45
N LYS A 33 3.11 -15.79 -23.80
CA LYS A 33 3.20 -17.26 -23.94
C LYS A 33 3.58 -17.98 -22.63
N GLU A 34 3.39 -17.32 -21.50
CA GLU A 34 3.59 -17.92 -20.19
C GLU A 34 2.45 -18.87 -19.83
N LYS A 35 2.72 -19.80 -18.90
CA LYS A 35 1.72 -20.76 -18.45
C LYS A 35 0.90 -20.18 -17.31
N LEU A 36 -0.38 -19.91 -17.55
CA LEU A 36 -1.33 -19.54 -16.50
C LEU A 36 -1.60 -20.73 -15.57
N ASN A 37 -0.88 -20.80 -14.45
CA ASN A 37 -1.02 -21.84 -13.44
C ASN A 37 -1.07 -21.22 -12.03
N LEU A 38 -1.22 -22.07 -11.00
CA LEU A 38 -1.28 -21.59 -9.61
C LEU A 38 0.01 -20.87 -9.17
N ALA A 39 1.17 -21.25 -9.70
CA ALA A 39 2.44 -20.59 -9.35
C ALA A 39 2.46 -19.15 -9.87
N PHE A 40 2.05 -18.94 -11.13
CA PHE A 40 1.90 -17.62 -11.74
C PHE A 40 0.93 -16.75 -10.94
N VAL A 41 -0.25 -17.27 -10.61
CA VAL A 41 -1.25 -16.53 -9.82
C VAL A 41 -0.72 -16.20 -8.41
N LYS A 42 0.00 -17.12 -7.78
CA LYS A 42 0.59 -16.87 -6.46
C LYS A 42 1.66 -15.80 -6.53
N GLU A 43 2.52 -15.82 -7.54
CA GLU A 43 3.55 -14.79 -7.73
C GLU A 43 2.91 -13.42 -7.93
N GLU A 44 1.88 -13.32 -8.77
CA GLU A 44 1.19 -12.06 -9.02
C GLU A 44 0.54 -11.52 -7.74
N MET A 45 -0.14 -12.38 -6.99
CA MET A 45 -0.73 -12.01 -5.70
C MET A 45 0.34 -11.70 -4.63
N MET A 46 1.51 -12.33 -4.68
CA MET A 46 2.62 -12.00 -3.79
C MET A 46 3.19 -10.62 -4.12
N ARG A 47 3.29 -10.25 -5.40
CA ARG A 47 3.74 -8.93 -5.83
C ARG A 47 2.80 -7.83 -5.36
N VAL A 48 1.50 -8.03 -5.55
CA VAL A 48 0.47 -7.06 -5.15
C VAL A 48 0.38 -6.90 -3.64
N ASN A 49 0.30 -8.01 -2.88
CA ASN A 49 0.04 -7.96 -1.44
C ASN A 49 1.31 -7.84 -0.59
N GLY A 50 2.43 -8.41 -1.06
CA GLY A 50 3.70 -8.59 -0.35
C GLY A 50 4.62 -7.39 -0.41
N ARG A 51 4.06 -6.19 -0.35
CA ARG A 51 4.80 -4.92 -0.32
C ARG A 51 5.41 -4.67 1.06
N ARG A 52 6.65 -4.17 1.07
CA ARG A 52 7.44 -3.98 2.27
C ARG A 52 7.84 -2.52 2.40
N ALA A 53 7.44 -1.89 3.49
CA ALA A 53 7.96 -0.58 3.81
C ALA A 53 9.44 -0.70 4.22
N MET A 54 10.31 -0.06 3.42
CA MET A 54 11.73 0.10 3.71
C MET A 54 11.92 1.20 4.77
N PRO A 55 13.14 1.41 5.29
CA PRO A 55 13.41 2.53 6.19
C PRO A 55 13.11 3.86 5.49
N LEU A 56 12.00 4.50 5.86
CA LEU A 56 11.48 5.72 5.24
C LEU A 56 12.38 6.96 5.44
N LEU A 57 13.47 6.84 6.21
CA LEU A 57 14.54 7.84 6.27
C LEU A 57 15.32 7.92 4.95
N ILE A 58 15.32 6.85 4.15
CA ILE A 58 15.93 6.84 2.83
C ILE A 58 14.91 7.41 1.85
N GLY A 59 15.21 8.57 1.23
CA GLY A 59 14.30 9.23 0.28
C GLY A 59 13.86 8.32 -0.87
N ALA A 60 14.78 7.50 -1.40
CA ALA A 60 14.46 6.52 -2.45
C ALA A 60 13.39 5.49 -2.03
N ALA A 61 13.35 5.11 -0.75
CA ALA A 61 12.33 4.21 -0.23
C ALA A 61 10.95 4.89 -0.10
N ALA A 62 10.95 6.19 0.19
CA ALA A 62 9.71 6.95 0.34
C ALA A 62 9.11 7.39 -1.01
N ASN A 63 9.91 7.38 -2.09
CA ASN A 63 9.48 7.75 -3.44
C ASN A 63 9.07 6.53 -4.31
N GLU A 64 8.97 5.33 -3.72
CA GLU A 64 8.59 4.11 -4.44
C GLU A 64 7.07 4.06 -4.71
N ASN A 65 6.67 4.28 -5.96
CA ASN A 65 5.25 4.38 -6.34
C ASN A 65 4.68 3.13 -7.04
N LEU A 66 5.46 2.05 -7.20
CA LEU A 66 5.01 0.83 -7.90
C LEU A 66 3.83 0.14 -7.21
N ASN A 67 3.64 0.39 -5.92
CA ASN A 67 2.59 -0.22 -5.12
C ASN A 67 1.24 0.50 -5.27
N ASP A 68 1.23 1.72 -5.80
CA ASP A 68 0.04 2.60 -5.84
C ASP A 68 -0.59 2.68 -7.25
N THR A 69 -0.39 1.64 -8.06
CA THR A 69 -1.06 1.52 -9.37
C THR A 69 -2.54 1.15 -9.23
N HIS A 70 -3.35 1.48 -10.23
CA HIS A 70 -4.77 1.08 -10.24
C HIS A 70 -4.97 -0.43 -10.14
N PHE A 71 -4.11 -1.21 -10.80
CA PHE A 71 -4.23 -2.67 -10.75
C PHE A 71 -3.92 -3.22 -9.35
N THR A 72 -2.86 -2.73 -8.70
CA THR A 72 -2.49 -3.15 -7.34
C THR A 72 -3.56 -2.76 -6.33
N HIS A 73 -4.06 -1.52 -6.36
CA HIS A 73 -5.14 -1.07 -5.47
C HIS A 73 -6.43 -1.88 -5.60
N LEU A 74 -6.78 -2.25 -6.82
CA LEU A 74 -7.89 -3.16 -7.03
C LEU A 74 -7.52 -4.51 -6.40
N THR A 75 -6.47 -5.18 -6.88
CA THR A 75 -6.12 -6.59 -6.62
C THR A 75 -5.65 -6.94 -5.22
N GLU A 76 -5.35 -5.94 -4.40
CA GLU A 76 -4.96 -6.14 -3.01
C GLU A 76 -6.10 -6.71 -2.14
N HIS A 77 -5.74 -7.55 -1.18
CA HIS A 77 -6.66 -8.00 -0.13
C HIS A 77 -6.73 -6.98 1.02
N CYS A 78 -7.85 -6.95 1.75
CA CYS A 78 -8.03 -6.05 2.90
C CYS A 78 -7.36 -6.52 4.21
N ALA A 79 -6.58 -7.60 4.23
CA ALA A 79 -6.05 -8.16 5.49
C ALA A 79 -5.13 -7.23 6.30
N TRP A 80 -4.59 -6.18 5.66
CA TRP A 80 -3.78 -5.18 6.32
C TRP A 80 -4.60 -4.27 7.26
N THR A 81 -5.91 -4.14 7.06
CA THR A 81 -6.79 -3.34 7.94
C THR A 81 -7.09 -4.04 9.26
N GLU A 82 -7.17 -5.38 9.24
CA GLU A 82 -7.49 -6.21 10.41
C GLU A 82 -6.33 -6.35 11.41
N SER A 83 -5.09 -6.24 10.93
CA SER A 83 -3.89 -6.35 11.75
C SER A 83 -3.00 -5.12 11.61
N ALA A 84 -2.91 -4.34 12.69
CA ALA A 84 -2.02 -3.19 12.78
C ALA A 84 -0.55 -3.53 12.48
N ARG A 85 -0.13 -4.78 12.77
CA ARG A 85 1.22 -5.24 12.43
C ARG A 85 1.37 -5.50 10.93
N ALA A 86 0.36 -6.07 10.27
CA ALA A 86 0.36 -6.22 8.82
C ALA A 86 0.36 -4.86 8.12
N PHE A 87 -0.43 -3.90 8.62
CA PHE A 87 -0.36 -2.50 8.20
C PHE A 87 1.06 -1.92 8.34
N ALA A 88 1.70 -2.11 9.50
CA ALA A 88 3.06 -1.62 9.72
C ALA A 88 4.12 -2.32 8.85
N VAL A 89 3.88 -3.55 8.38
CA VAL A 89 4.76 -4.23 7.41
C VAL A 89 4.66 -3.57 6.03
N GLN A 90 3.44 -3.25 5.59
CA GLN A 90 3.21 -2.66 4.28
C GLN A 90 3.58 -1.17 4.22
N ARG A 91 3.34 -0.40 5.30
CA ARG A 91 3.58 1.05 5.32
C ARG A 91 4.52 1.59 6.41
N GLN A 92 4.73 0.91 7.53
CA GLN A 92 5.21 1.43 8.83
C GLN A 92 4.12 2.02 9.74
N THR A 93 4.45 2.14 11.03
CA THR A 93 3.60 2.75 12.06
C THR A 93 3.36 4.23 11.78
N PRO A 94 2.14 4.78 12.00
CA PRO A 94 1.79 6.15 11.62
C PRO A 94 2.76 7.21 12.15
N LEU A 95 3.12 7.14 13.44
CA LEU A 95 4.09 8.04 14.04
C LEU A 95 5.46 8.00 13.34
N THR A 96 5.91 6.81 12.94
CA THR A 96 7.22 6.63 12.30
C THR A 96 7.27 7.23 10.91
N GLN A 97 6.15 7.24 10.19
CA GLN A 97 6.04 7.93 8.88
C GLN A 97 6.27 9.43 9.03
N HIS A 98 5.57 10.06 9.99
CA HIS A 98 5.69 11.50 10.28
C HIS A 98 7.07 11.88 10.84
N ILE A 99 7.70 11.03 11.66
CA ILE A 99 9.07 11.27 12.13
C ILE A 99 10.08 11.07 11.00
N ALA A 100 9.85 10.10 10.10
CA ALA A 100 10.73 9.86 8.97
C ALA A 100 10.69 11.01 7.95
N SER A 101 9.53 11.62 7.71
CA SER A 101 9.42 12.81 6.84
C SER A 101 10.24 13.99 7.38
N MET A 102 10.17 14.24 8.69
CA MET A 102 11.03 15.20 9.38
C MET A 102 12.52 14.80 9.26
N GLY A 103 12.84 13.52 9.46
CA GLY A 103 14.22 13.01 9.43
C GLY A 103 14.90 13.11 8.07
N ARG A 104 14.13 13.01 6.96
CA ARG A 104 14.60 13.22 5.59
C ARG A 104 14.48 14.67 5.10
N MET A 105 14.14 15.59 6.00
CA MET A 105 13.93 17.02 5.71
C MET A 105 12.85 17.31 4.65
N ALA A 106 11.87 16.41 4.50
CA ALA A 106 10.72 16.64 3.63
C ALA A 106 9.62 17.47 4.32
N GLU A 107 9.62 17.55 5.65
CA GLU A 107 8.62 18.26 6.46
C GLU A 107 9.30 19.11 7.53
N THR A 108 8.69 20.24 7.93
CA THR A 108 9.21 21.03 9.05
C THR A 108 8.95 20.36 10.40
N ILE A 109 9.83 20.62 11.38
CA ILE A 109 9.69 20.10 12.75
C ILE A 109 8.32 20.49 13.36
N THR A 110 7.86 21.71 13.09
CA THR A 110 6.58 22.23 13.59
C THR A 110 5.37 21.52 13.00
N GLN A 111 5.39 21.24 11.70
CA GLN A 111 4.30 20.50 11.04
C GLN A 111 4.30 19.03 11.50
N ALA A 112 5.47 18.37 11.48
CA ALA A 112 5.61 17.00 11.95
C ALA A 112 5.16 16.82 13.41
N LYS A 113 5.49 17.78 14.29
CA LYS A 113 5.02 17.78 15.68
C LYS A 113 3.51 17.89 15.80
N THR A 114 2.88 18.76 15.00
CA THR A 114 1.42 18.94 14.98
C THR A 114 0.74 17.65 14.53
N ALA A 115 1.24 17.04 13.45
CA ALA A 115 0.69 15.81 12.90
C ALA A 115 0.93 14.57 13.78
N SER A 116 2.01 14.57 14.57
CA SER A 116 2.36 13.44 15.47
C SER A 116 1.54 13.38 16.76
N THR A 117 0.46 14.17 16.87
CA THR A 117 -0.44 14.18 18.02
C THR A 117 -1.24 12.87 18.10
N SER A 118 -1.35 12.27 19.28
CA SER A 118 -1.96 10.93 19.43
C SER A 118 -3.42 10.87 18.94
N GLN A 119 -4.20 11.94 19.15
CA GLN A 119 -5.57 12.04 18.66
C GLN A 119 -5.63 11.98 17.13
N LEU A 120 -4.71 12.67 16.46
CA LEU A 120 -4.67 12.75 15.00
C LEU A 120 -4.23 11.42 14.41
N LEU A 121 -3.14 10.83 14.93
CA LEU A 121 -2.65 9.51 14.50
C LEU A 121 -3.70 8.41 14.65
N PHE A 122 -4.51 8.47 15.71
CA PHE A 122 -5.60 7.52 15.93
C PHE A 122 -6.71 7.69 14.89
N ASN A 123 -7.17 8.92 14.66
CA ASN A 123 -8.22 9.21 13.69
C ASN A 123 -7.78 8.89 12.25
N GLU A 124 -6.55 9.25 11.87
CA GLU A 124 -5.98 8.92 10.56
C GLU A 124 -5.90 7.40 10.35
N HIS A 125 -5.49 6.65 11.37
CA HIS A 125 -5.38 5.20 11.27
C HIS A 125 -6.76 4.54 11.10
N LEU A 126 -7.76 4.98 11.86
CA LEU A 126 -9.13 4.49 11.71
C LEU A 126 -9.74 4.85 10.35
N ALA A 127 -9.64 6.12 9.94
CA ALA A 127 -10.13 6.56 8.65
C ALA A 127 -9.52 5.73 7.50
N ARG A 128 -8.21 5.44 7.58
CA ARG A 128 -7.51 4.60 6.60
C ARG A 128 -7.97 3.14 6.62
N ILE A 129 -8.30 2.58 7.78
CA ILE A 129 -8.87 1.23 7.93
C ILE A 129 -10.24 1.14 7.25
N ASP A 130 -11.05 2.19 7.40
CA ASP A 130 -12.40 2.27 6.83
C ASP A 130 -12.41 2.66 5.34
N GLY A 131 -11.24 2.99 4.77
CA GLY A 131 -11.12 3.44 3.39
C GLY A 131 -11.61 4.88 3.16
N ILE A 132 -11.66 5.69 4.22
CA ILE A 132 -12.03 7.09 4.19
C ILE A 132 -10.75 7.92 4.10
N SER A 133 -10.59 8.67 3.02
CA SER A 133 -9.48 9.60 2.84
C SER A 133 -9.93 10.83 2.06
N GLU A 134 -9.19 11.90 2.23
CA GLU A 134 -9.26 13.07 1.37
C GLU A 134 -8.57 12.76 0.04
N PHE A 135 -9.18 13.19 -1.07
CA PHE A 135 -8.64 13.01 -2.41
C PHE A 135 -8.46 14.36 -3.07
N GLU A 136 -7.20 14.72 -3.31
CA GLU A 136 -6.84 15.82 -4.21
C GLU A 136 -6.80 15.25 -5.63
N GLU A 137 -7.89 15.44 -6.39
CA GLU A 137 -8.06 14.84 -7.74
C GLU A 137 -7.02 15.36 -8.75
N GLU A 138 -6.58 16.61 -8.57
CA GLU A 138 -5.54 17.23 -9.37
C GLU A 138 -4.29 17.42 -8.51
N PRO A 139 -3.35 16.45 -8.49
CA PRO A 139 -2.10 16.61 -7.78
C PRO A 139 -1.25 17.69 -8.45
N PHE A 140 -0.55 18.49 -7.64
CA PHE A 140 0.44 19.43 -8.16
C PHE A 140 1.63 18.64 -8.69
N VAL A 141 1.82 18.64 -10.01
CA VAL A 141 3.00 18.07 -10.67
C VAL A 141 3.92 19.27 -10.96
N ASP A 142 5.07 19.33 -10.29
CA ASP A 142 6.09 20.34 -10.61
C ASP A 142 6.59 20.11 -12.04
N ASP A 143 6.38 21.08 -12.94
CA ASP A 143 6.81 21.07 -14.35
C ASP A 143 8.36 21.18 -14.53
N GLU A 144 9.17 20.76 -13.55
CA GLU A 144 10.63 20.98 -13.54
C GLU A 144 11.48 19.87 -14.20
N ASP A 145 10.86 18.85 -14.81
CA ASP A 145 11.59 17.78 -15.53
C ASP A 145 11.81 18.06 -17.04
N ASP A 146 11.40 19.24 -17.55
CA ASP A 146 11.62 19.67 -18.94
C ASP A 146 12.89 20.56 -19.09
N SER A 147 14.07 20.04 -18.74
CA SER A 147 15.37 20.63 -19.17
C SER A 147 16.47 19.63 -19.50
#